data_AF-X1CQ70-F1
#
_entry.id   AF-X1CQ70-F1
#
_cell.length_a   1.000
_cell.length_b   1.000
_cell.length_c   1.000
_cell.angle_alpha   90.00
_cell.angle_beta   90.00
_cell.angle_gamma   90.00
#
_symmetry.space_group_name_H-M   'P 1'
#
loop_
_entity.id
_entity.type
_entity.pdbx_description
1 polymer ?
#
loop_
_entity_poly.entity_id
_entity_poly.type
_entity_poly.pdbx_seq_one_letter_code
_entity_poly.pdbx_strand_id
1 'polypeptide(L)' 'MKNKIFMAIAWKLPRDLIFWCAMRVIAYATSGKYCNQGVPDLTAMDALDRWGKTP' A
#
# COMPACT_ATOMS: atom_id res chain seq x y z
N MET A 1 12.25 13.58 -10.79
CA MET A 1 11.53 14.78 -10.26
C MET A 1 10.16 14.45 -9.67
N LYS A 2 9.28 13.68 -10.34
CA LYS A 2 7.95 13.28 -9.82
C LYS A 2 7.96 12.76 -8.37
N ASN A 3 8.89 11.86 -8.03
CA ASN A 3 8.96 11.26 -6.68
C ASN A 3 9.19 12.27 -5.55
N LYS A 4 9.91 13.38 -5.79
CA LYS A 4 10.17 14.38 -4.75
C LYS A 4 8.91 15.20 -4.41
N ILE A 5 8.08 15.49 -5.41
CA ILE A 5 6.82 16.23 -5.23
C ILE A 5 5.79 15.35 -4.48
N PHE A 6 5.62 14.10 -4.91
CA PHE A 6 4.70 13.18 -4.22
C PHE A 6 5.13 12.90 -2.79
N MET A 7 6.43 12.79 -2.53
CA MET A 7 6.96 12.64 -1.18
C MET A 7 6.66 13.88 -0.34
N ALA A 8 6.91 15.09 -0.85
CA ALA A 8 6.58 16.33 -0.13
C ALA A 8 5.08 16.46 0.19
N ILE A 9 4.20 15.99 -0.71
CA ILE A 9 2.76 15.93 -0.47
C ILE A 9 2.46 14.91 0.63
N ALA A 10 2.99 13.68 0.52
CA ALA A 10 2.76 12.61 1.50
C ALA A 10 3.16 13.02 2.92
N TRP A 11 4.26 13.76 3.08
CA TRP A 11 4.73 14.28 4.37
C TRP A 11 3.82 15.34 4.99
N LYS A 12 2.94 15.98 4.19
CA LYS A 12 1.98 16.99 4.66
C LYS A 12 0.57 16.42 4.87
N LEU A 13 0.33 15.16 4.53
CA LEU A 13 -1.00 14.56 4.70
C LEU A 13 -1.33 14.31 6.18
N PRO A 14 -2.61 14.41 6.57
CA PRO A 14 -3.06 14.02 7.91
C PRO A 14 -2.77 12.53 8.17
N ARG A 15 -2.39 12.20 9.40
CA ARG A 15 -2.03 10.82 9.79
C ARG A 15 -3.15 9.83 9.50
N ASP A 16 -4.40 10.21 9.73
CA ASP A 16 -5.57 9.35 9.51
C ASP A 16 -5.73 8.99 8.03
N LEU A 17 -5.46 9.93 7.12
CA LEU A 17 -5.53 9.66 5.69
C LEU A 17 -4.45 8.69 5.25
N ILE A 18 -3.22 8.85 5.74
CA ILE A 18 -2.11 7.93 5.46
C ILE A 18 -2.46 6.53 5.97
N PHE A 19 -3.03 6.44 7.18
CA PHE A 19 -3.47 5.19 7.77
C PHE A 19 -4.53 4.49 6.91
N TRP A 20 -5.56 5.22 6.47
CA TRP A 20 -6.58 4.66 5.57
C TRP A 20 -6.02 4.19 4.23
N CYS A 21 -5.11 4.96 3.64
CA CYS A 21 -4.41 4.56 2.41
C CYS A 21 -3.59 3.29 2.63
N ALA A 22 -2.88 3.17 3.75
CA ALA A 22 -2.11 1.98 4.10
C ALA A 22 -3.02 0.76 4.29
N MET A 23 -4.14 0.91 5.02
CA MET A 23 -5.12 -0.16 5.19
C MET A 23 -5.68 -0.65 3.85
N ARG A 24 -5.97 0.26 2.92
CA ARG A 24 -6.47 -0.07 1.60
C ARG A 24 -5.47 -0.90 0.79
N VAL A 25 -4.18 -0.57 0.85
CA VAL A 25 -3.11 -1.35 0.21
C VAL A 25 -3.01 -2.74 0.82
N ILE A 26 -3.01 -2.84 2.15
CA ILE A 26 -2.92 -4.12 2.87
C ILE A 26 -4.14 -5.01 2.56
N ALA A 27 -5.34 -4.43 2.59
CA ALA A 27 -6.58 -5.14 2.28
C ALA A 27 -6.54 -5.73 0.86
N TYR A 28 -6.06 -4.96 -0.12
CA TYR A 28 -5.90 -5.47 -1.48
C TYR A 28 -4.82 -6.57 -1.57
N ALA A 29 -3.70 -6.39 -0.88
CA ALA A 29 -2.59 -7.34 -0.89
C ALA A 29 -2.90 -8.70 -0.24
N THR A 30 -3.94 -8.75 0.61
CA THR A 30 -4.35 -9.93 1.39
C THR A 30 -5.69 -10.52 0.94
N SER A 31 -6.44 -9.85 0.06
CA SER A 31 -7.75 -10.32 -0.41
C SER A 31 -7.71 -10.82 -1.87
N GLY A 32 -8.83 -11.39 -2.32
CA GLY A 32 -8.98 -11.87 -3.70
C GLY A 32 -7.96 -12.95 -4.06
N LYS A 33 -7.19 -12.72 -5.14
CA LYS A 33 -6.17 -13.66 -5.64
C LYS A 33 -5.03 -13.97 -4.66
N TYR A 34 -4.92 -13.21 -3.57
CA TYR A 34 -3.86 -13.34 -2.57
C TYR A 34 -4.33 -13.90 -1.22
N CYS A 35 -5.61 -14.30 -1.10
CA CYS A 35 -6.21 -14.74 0.17
C CYS A 35 -5.57 -15.99 0.79
N ASN A 36 -4.92 -16.83 -0.02
CA ASN A 36 -4.32 -18.08 0.44
C ASN A 36 -2.90 -17.91 1.01
N GLN A 37 -2.34 -16.70 0.98
CA GLN A 37 -1.04 -16.43 1.57
C GLN A 37 -1.20 -16.01 3.04
N GLY A 38 -0.44 -16.65 3.92
CA GLY A 38 -0.34 -16.23 5.31
C GLY A 38 0.18 -14.80 5.42
N VAL A 39 -0.55 -13.94 6.13
CA VAL A 39 -0.16 -12.55 6.41
C VAL A 39 1.24 -12.43 7.04
N PRO A 40 1.70 -13.35 7.93
CA PRO A 40 3.05 -13.27 8.51
C PRO A 40 4.18 -13.31 7.48
N ASP A 41 3.94 -13.92 6.32
CA ASP A 41 4.92 -14.11 5.24
C ASP A 41 4.81 -13.04 4.15
N LEU A 42 3.91 -12.05 4.31
CA LEU A 42 3.71 -10.96 3.36
C LEU A 42 4.58 -9.76 3.74
N THR A 43 5.54 -9.40 2.88
CA THR A 43 6.34 -8.19 3.12
C THR A 43 5.61 -6.94 2.64
N ALA A 44 6.00 -5.77 3.17
CA ALA A 44 5.48 -4.47 2.70
C ALA A 44 5.79 -4.22 1.22
N MET A 45 6.91 -4.73 0.72
CA MET A 45 7.30 -4.60 -0.69
C MET A 45 6.40 -5.44 -1.61
N ASP A 46 6.00 -6.64 -1.17
CA ASP A 46 5.04 -7.46 -1.90
C ASP A 46 3.68 -6.77 -2.00
N ALA A 47 3.22 -6.14 -0.92
CA ALA A 47 1.97 -5.40 -0.91
C ALA A 47 2.00 -4.21 -1.90
N LEU A 48 3.12 -3.48 -1.97
CA LEU A 48 3.31 -2.37 -2.90
C LEU A 48 3.38 -2.83 -4.36
N ASP A 49 4.10 -3.92 -4.65
CA ASP A 49 4.17 -4.51 -6.00
C ASP A 49 2.78 -4.97 -6.48
N ARG A 50 2.00 -5.60 -5.59
CA ARG A 50 0.61 -6.00 -5.89
C ARG A 50 -0.26 -4.79 -6.20
N TRP A 51 -0.14 -3.74 -5.38
CA TRP A 51 -0.88 -2.50 -5.58
C TRP A 51 -0.55 -1.82 -6.92
N GLY A 52 0.72 -1.83 -7.32
CA GLY A 52 1.16 -1.29 -8.62
C GLY A 52 0.61 -2.04 -9.84
N LYS A 53 0.15 -3.28 -9.67
CA LYS A 53 -0.46 -4.13 -10.72
C LYS A 53 -2.00 -4.03 -10.77
N THR A 54 -2.59 -3.17 -9.94
CA THR A 54 -4.04 -2.90 -9.96
C THR A 54 -4.36 -2.08 -11.23
N PRO A 55 -5.44 -2.41 -11.98
CA PRO A 55 -5.82 -1.67 -13.18
C PRO A 55 -6.21 -0.22 -12.89
#